data_AF-F4RRU3-F1
#
_entry.id   AF-F4RRU3-F1
#
_cell.length_a   1.000
_cell.length_b   1.000
_cell.length_c   1.000
_cell.angle_alpha   90.00
_cell.angle_beta   90.00
_cell.angle_gamma   90.00
#
_symmetry.space_group_name_H-M   'P 1'
#
loop_
_entity.id
_entity.type
_entity.pdbx_description
1 polymer ?
#
loop_
_entity_poly.entity_id
_entity_poly.type
_entity_poly.pdbx_seq_one_letter_code
_entity_poly.pdbx_strand_id
1 'polypeptide(L)'
;MWGSSNTVTNDHHSNADNEPLMSSRQEARFATLEVQHHSPYSENFTTHRDLETEDDLENSFEDKNEDDHTIGSAAPFSGTSNRKCSRFRVISTAVTFAFKASGTIFCTLLTGVVIYGLVTNSIFPANETLKVEENSPVCSADSWSNGRWVSRNETAPVLSSFGDIVQWSGFPADYCVSNRLPKTNLGTPWGQNDTVELWDWRAQVSGYVWQPGCQENERRLKPQPTPHSLINELIYEGGWLLIGDSLSAQWFLSLSCMLAPYVRATPFWTPDVPWNSTQHLYLDSESPYVQQMKLPKDFDINVTPVVTILRSGLLLSKPEIMNIVKRNNLLPGIESIAWNETVFDNPPSLYLDDFLNPTYRYSKLVASAGAHYTSKLFMDLPLDKVTSVFHHAFEEWIRIINKMLDDPRAKNKKVFYRTATAGHQDCHLPERLDGGPLAEEEALLTPVYNWQVIPIFNRIARAAMSKVRHPRFKFLSIDRPAMLRPDGHILIDCLHFTIGTGVVEGWTDFLYSYV
;
A
#
# COMPACT_ATOMS: atom_id res chain seq x y z
N MET A 1 57.28 24.99 7.13
CA MET A 1 58.49 25.21 7.96
C MET A 1 58.18 26.34 8.94
N TRP A 2 58.65 26.16 10.18
CA TRP A 2 58.51 27.01 11.37
C TRP A 2 58.80 28.51 11.11
N GLY A 3 58.36 29.50 11.90
CA GLY A 3 57.84 29.46 13.24
C GLY A 3 57.48 30.85 13.80
N SER A 4 57.14 30.80 15.08
CA SER A 4 56.68 31.82 16.05
C SER A 4 57.52 33.09 16.23
N SER A 5 56.87 34.18 16.68
CA SER A 5 57.05 34.78 18.03
C SER A 5 56.56 36.24 18.10
N ASN A 6 55.70 36.60 19.08
CA ASN A 6 56.05 37.48 20.20
C ASN A 6 54.83 38.03 20.96
N THR A 7 54.94 37.89 22.27
CA THR A 7 54.18 38.35 23.44
C THR A 7 54.50 39.78 23.87
N VAL A 8 53.52 40.53 24.45
CA VAL A 8 53.62 41.56 25.54
C VAL A 8 52.16 41.82 26.00
N THR A 9 51.61 41.35 27.14
CA THR A 9 51.70 41.67 28.59
C THR A 9 51.02 42.96 29.10
N ASN A 10 50.29 42.78 30.22
CA ASN A 10 49.89 43.69 31.32
C ASN A 10 48.54 44.45 31.23
N ASP A 11 47.75 44.65 32.30
CA ASP A 11 47.57 44.02 33.63
C ASP A 11 46.40 44.74 34.37
N HIS A 12 45.83 44.09 35.40
CA HIS A 12 45.07 44.63 36.58
C HIS A 12 43.59 45.13 36.41
N HIS A 13 42.62 44.92 37.34
CA HIS A 13 42.56 44.39 38.71
C HIS A 13 41.09 44.13 39.19
N SER A 14 40.90 43.10 40.04
CA SER A 14 39.97 42.93 41.22
C SER A 14 38.44 43.08 41.08
N ASN A 15 37.51 42.37 41.76
CA ASN A 15 37.45 41.33 42.82
C ASN A 15 35.99 40.75 42.81
N ALA A 16 35.78 39.43 42.91
CA ALA A 16 35.37 38.64 44.11
C ALA A 16 33.88 38.87 44.53
N ASP A 17 32.97 37.89 44.70
CA ASP A 17 33.05 36.58 45.38
C ASP A 17 31.89 35.60 45.04
N ASN A 18 32.15 34.32 45.34
CA ASN A 18 31.27 33.17 45.70
C ASN A 18 30.98 32.05 44.67
N GLU A 19 31.83 31.02 44.80
CA GLU A 19 31.78 29.62 44.34
C GLU A 19 30.96 28.72 45.33
N PRO A 20 30.75 27.37 45.15
CA PRO A 20 31.65 26.40 44.49
C PRO A 20 31.07 25.23 43.63
N LEU A 21 31.90 24.83 42.65
CA LEU A 21 32.36 23.49 42.23
C LEU A 21 31.50 22.21 42.37
N MET A 22 31.40 21.44 41.27
CA MET A 22 32.23 20.25 40.95
C MET A 22 31.88 19.76 39.52
N SER A 23 32.77 19.72 38.51
CA SER A 23 33.91 18.80 38.28
C SER A 23 33.45 17.32 38.34
N SER A 24 33.65 16.44 37.35
CA SER A 24 34.86 16.19 36.55
C SER A 24 34.56 15.27 35.36
N ARG A 25 35.31 15.45 34.26
CA ARG A 25 35.64 14.39 33.28
C ARG A 25 36.33 13.22 33.98
N GLN A 26 36.02 11.99 33.58
CA GLN A 26 36.97 10.88 33.64
C GLN A 26 36.75 9.89 32.49
N GLU A 27 37.85 9.64 31.77
CA GLU A 27 38.07 8.52 30.87
C GLU A 27 38.02 7.19 31.65
N ALA A 28 37.44 6.15 31.05
CA ALA A 28 37.68 4.75 31.41
C ALA A 28 37.56 3.91 30.12
N ARG A 29 38.68 3.49 29.54
CA ARG A 29 39.31 2.16 29.71
C ARG A 29 38.43 1.02 29.20
N PHE A 30 38.81 0.52 28.02
CA PHE A 30 38.52 -0.83 27.55
C PHE A 30 39.02 -1.84 28.60
N ALA A 31 38.09 -2.58 29.18
CA ALA A 31 38.35 -3.81 29.90
C ALA A 31 37.62 -4.93 29.16
N THR A 32 38.40 -5.83 28.57
CA THR A 32 37.99 -7.17 28.15
C THR A 32 37.51 -7.92 29.40
N LEU A 33 36.24 -8.32 29.40
CA LEU A 33 35.67 -9.26 30.35
C LEU A 33 35.07 -10.42 29.55
N GLU A 34 35.82 -11.52 29.50
CA GLU A 34 35.27 -12.85 29.26
C GLU A 34 34.29 -13.16 30.39
N VAL A 35 33.02 -13.33 30.04
CA VAL A 35 32.05 -13.98 30.92
C VAL A 35 31.59 -15.24 30.21
N GLN A 36 32.10 -16.37 30.68
CA GLN A 36 31.55 -17.69 30.39
C GLN A 36 30.19 -17.81 31.07
N HIS A 37 29.12 -17.83 30.29
CA HIS A 37 27.84 -18.40 30.71
C HIS A 37 27.59 -19.70 29.94
N HIS A 38 27.73 -20.82 30.65
CA HIS A 38 27.13 -22.08 30.26
C HIS A 38 25.61 -22.00 30.44
N SER A 39 24.86 -22.15 29.33
CA SER A 39 23.44 -22.49 29.34
C SER A 39 23.25 -23.74 28.46
N PRO A 40 22.61 -24.82 28.96
CA PRO A 40 22.50 -26.08 28.25
C PRO A 40 21.16 -26.18 27.52
N TYR A 41 20.99 -25.48 26.41
CA TYR A 41 19.96 -25.77 25.41
C TYR A 41 20.47 -25.32 24.05
N SER A 42 21.37 -26.13 23.48
CA SER A 42 21.76 -26.03 22.08
C SER A 42 21.53 -27.39 21.44
N GLU A 43 20.43 -27.54 20.71
CA GLU A 43 20.35 -28.56 19.67
C GLU A 43 19.38 -28.06 18.59
N ASN A 44 19.96 -27.78 17.42
CA ASN A 44 19.36 -27.65 16.09
C ASN A 44 18.48 -26.43 15.80
N PHE A 45 19.10 -25.25 15.72
CA PHE A 45 18.84 -24.33 14.61
C PHE A 45 20.15 -24.13 13.85
N THR A 46 20.28 -24.81 12.72
CA THR A 46 21.33 -24.50 11.74
C THR A 46 21.08 -23.09 11.24
N THR A 47 21.93 -22.16 11.67
CA THR A 47 22.05 -20.82 11.08
C THR A 47 22.50 -20.96 9.63
N HIS A 48 21.56 -20.97 8.69
CA HIS A 48 21.86 -20.69 7.29
C HIS A 48 22.18 -19.20 7.19
N ARG A 49 23.48 -18.92 7.15
CA ARG A 49 24.03 -17.61 6.85
C ARG A 49 24.23 -17.52 5.33
N ASP A 50 23.12 -17.57 4.60
CA ASP A 50 23.00 -17.18 3.19
C ASP A 50 21.60 -16.59 3.07
N LEU A 51 21.50 -15.27 3.17
CA LEU A 51 20.25 -14.53 3.01
C LEU A 51 19.86 -14.60 1.52
N GLU A 52 18.77 -15.29 1.22
CA GLU A 52 18.18 -15.36 -0.11
C GLU A 52 17.89 -13.93 -0.61
N THR A 53 18.51 -13.58 -1.72
CA THR A 53 18.26 -12.33 -2.43
C THR A 53 16.95 -12.43 -3.23
N GLU A 54 16.36 -11.31 -3.68
CA GLU A 54 15.26 -11.33 -4.66
C GLU A 54 15.67 -12.15 -5.90
N ASP A 55 16.96 -12.15 -6.25
CA ASP A 55 17.55 -13.01 -7.31
C ASP A 55 17.44 -14.53 -6.98
N ASP A 56 17.47 -14.94 -5.71
CA ASP A 56 17.33 -16.35 -5.30
C ASP A 56 15.86 -16.81 -5.25
N LEU A 57 14.93 -15.91 -4.94
CA LEU A 57 13.48 -16.15 -5.11
C LEU A 57 13.07 -16.11 -6.59
N GLU A 58 13.78 -15.37 -7.43
CA GLU A 58 13.59 -15.37 -8.88
C GLU A 58 14.17 -16.66 -9.52
N ASN A 59 15.31 -17.18 -9.03
CA ASN A 59 15.95 -18.39 -9.57
C ASN A 59 15.42 -19.71 -8.97
N SER A 60 15.00 -19.76 -7.70
CA SER A 60 14.57 -21.01 -7.04
C SER A 60 13.22 -21.55 -7.52
N PHE A 61 12.43 -20.73 -8.23
CA PHE A 61 11.15 -21.13 -8.82
C PHE A 61 11.25 -21.64 -10.27
N GLU A 62 12.37 -21.41 -10.97
CA GLU A 62 12.62 -22.08 -12.26
C GLU A 62 12.97 -23.57 -12.07
N ASP A 63 13.53 -23.95 -10.92
CA ASP A 63 14.08 -25.31 -10.67
C ASP A 63 13.17 -26.25 -9.83
N LYS A 64 11.96 -25.84 -9.42
CA LYS A 64 11.11 -26.64 -8.51
C LYS A 64 9.64 -26.85 -8.93
N ASN A 65 9.32 -26.71 -10.22
CA ASN A 65 8.00 -27.04 -10.76
C ASN A 65 7.96 -28.38 -11.55
N GLU A 66 8.89 -29.30 -11.29
CA GLU A 66 8.67 -30.72 -11.56
C GLU A 66 8.11 -31.37 -10.29
N ASP A 67 6.99 -32.10 -10.45
CA ASP A 67 6.28 -32.89 -9.43
C ASP A 67 5.17 -32.19 -8.62
N ASP A 68 4.07 -31.79 -9.29
CA ASP A 68 2.73 -32.20 -8.84
C ASP A 68 1.68 -32.12 -9.97
N HIS A 69 1.66 -33.13 -10.84
CA HIS A 69 0.57 -33.36 -11.79
C HIS A 69 0.06 -34.80 -11.69
N THR A 70 -0.84 -35.05 -10.74
CA THR A 70 -1.85 -36.09 -10.89
C THR A 70 -3.23 -35.59 -10.47
N ILE A 71 -3.91 -34.89 -11.39
CA ILE A 71 -5.37 -34.83 -11.41
C ILE A 71 -5.83 -35.34 -12.78
N GLY A 72 -6.68 -36.36 -12.74
CA GLY A 72 -7.10 -37.18 -13.87
C GLY A 72 -7.72 -36.39 -15.02
N SER A 73 -7.19 -36.65 -16.21
CA SER A 73 -7.74 -36.26 -17.50
C SER A 73 -9.00 -37.06 -17.81
N ALA A 74 -10.17 -36.40 -17.82
CA ALA A 74 -11.38 -36.92 -18.45
C ALA A 74 -11.42 -36.45 -19.92
N ALA A 75 -11.12 -37.37 -20.83
CA ALA A 75 -11.21 -37.18 -22.27
C ALA A 75 -12.68 -37.17 -22.76
N PRO A 76 -12.97 -36.61 -23.95
CA PRO A 76 -14.31 -36.31 -24.42
C PRO A 76 -14.94 -37.50 -25.16
N PHE A 77 -16.20 -37.82 -24.84
CA PHE A 77 -17.00 -38.77 -25.63
C PHE A 77 -17.86 -38.03 -26.66
N SER A 78 -17.58 -38.32 -27.93
CA SER A 78 -18.47 -38.07 -29.06
C SER A 78 -19.09 -39.39 -29.53
N GLY A 79 -20.33 -39.34 -30.05
CA GLY A 79 -20.79 -40.32 -31.05
C GLY A 79 -21.95 -41.26 -30.69
N THR A 80 -23.17 -40.77 -30.92
CA THR A 80 -24.32 -41.43 -31.60
C THR A 80 -24.97 -42.72 -31.08
N SER A 81 -26.28 -42.66 -30.77
CA SER A 81 -27.32 -43.56 -31.35
C SER A 81 -28.76 -43.25 -30.88
N ASN A 82 -29.57 -42.74 -31.82
CA ASN A 82 -31.00 -42.99 -32.10
C ASN A 82 -32.11 -43.08 -31.02
N ARG A 83 -33.07 -42.15 -31.21
CA ARG A 83 -34.55 -42.28 -31.23
C ARG A 83 -35.29 -42.72 -29.94
N LYS A 84 -36.16 -41.82 -29.46
CA LYS A 84 -37.63 -41.97 -29.59
C LYS A 84 -38.37 -40.66 -29.30
N CYS A 85 -39.36 -40.39 -30.14
CA CYS A 85 -40.31 -39.28 -30.05
C CYS A 85 -41.17 -39.34 -28.78
N SER A 86 -41.51 -38.18 -28.23
CA SER A 86 -42.87 -37.90 -27.74
C SER A 86 -43.13 -36.40 -27.70
N ARG A 87 -44.41 -36.07 -27.88
CA ARG A 87 -45.03 -34.84 -28.36
C ARG A 87 -45.53 -33.97 -27.21
N PHE A 88 -45.56 -32.64 -27.45
CA PHE A 88 -46.52 -31.62 -26.96
C PHE A 88 -46.66 -31.47 -25.42
N ARG A 89 -46.74 -30.26 -24.84
CA ARG A 89 -47.76 -29.23 -25.08
C ARG A 89 -47.36 -27.92 -24.39
N VAL A 90 -47.45 -26.80 -25.10
CA VAL A 90 -47.40 -25.43 -24.54
C VAL A 90 -48.80 -25.07 -24.05
N ILE A 91 -48.92 -24.57 -22.82
CA ILE A 91 -50.15 -23.93 -22.32
C ILE A 91 -49.81 -22.48 -21.95
N SER A 92 -50.30 -21.58 -22.79
CA SER A 92 -50.49 -20.16 -22.49
C SER A 92 -51.87 -20.02 -21.85
N THR A 93 -51.97 -19.25 -20.76
CA THR A 93 -53.26 -18.80 -20.23
C THR A 93 -53.22 -17.29 -19.99
N ALA A 94 -54.08 -16.60 -20.72
CA ALA A 94 -54.50 -15.23 -20.48
C ALA A 94 -56.03 -15.24 -20.40
N VAL A 95 -56.60 -14.70 -19.32
CA VAL A 95 -58.03 -14.35 -19.17
C VAL A 95 -58.11 -13.14 -18.23
N THR A 96 -58.30 -11.92 -18.73
CA THR A 96 -59.58 -11.15 -18.84
C THR A 96 -60.23 -10.76 -17.51
N PHE A 97 -60.26 -9.45 -17.21
CA PHE A 97 -61.21 -8.86 -16.25
C PHE A 97 -62.02 -7.75 -16.92
N ALA A 98 -63.32 -7.78 -16.62
CA ALA A 98 -64.40 -7.07 -17.31
C ALA A 98 -64.70 -5.69 -16.69
N PHE A 99 -65.16 -4.78 -17.55
CA PHE A 99 -65.80 -3.51 -17.21
C PHE A 99 -67.20 -3.72 -16.61
N LYS A 100 -67.57 -2.90 -15.62
CA LYS A 100 -68.94 -2.42 -15.41
C LYS A 100 -68.94 -1.01 -14.81
N ALA A 101 -69.65 -0.12 -15.49
CA ALA A 101 -69.92 1.26 -15.11
C ALA A 101 -71.39 1.44 -14.70
N SER A 102 -71.67 2.38 -13.80
CA SER A 102 -72.95 3.10 -13.56
C SER A 102 -72.60 4.24 -12.56
N GLY A 103 -72.65 5.55 -12.89
CA GLY A 103 -73.84 6.41 -12.96
C GLY A 103 -74.45 6.61 -11.55
N THR A 104 -74.61 7.79 -10.91
CA THR A 104 -75.08 9.08 -11.42
C THR A 104 -74.98 10.19 -10.32
N ILE A 105 -74.46 11.36 -10.71
CA ILE A 105 -74.79 12.79 -10.39
C ILE A 105 -75.59 13.15 -9.12
N PHE A 106 -75.09 14.12 -8.32
CA PHE A 106 -75.89 15.28 -7.83
C PHE A 106 -75.01 16.51 -7.52
N CYS A 107 -75.36 17.65 -8.13
CA CYS A 107 -74.84 19.01 -7.89
C CYS A 107 -75.62 19.68 -6.74
N THR A 108 -75.00 20.62 -6.01
CA THR A 108 -75.49 22.03 -5.87
C THR A 108 -74.60 22.90 -4.97
N LEU A 109 -74.21 24.07 -5.53
CA LEU A 109 -74.20 25.46 -4.99
C LEU A 109 -73.47 25.76 -3.65
N LEU A 110 -72.38 26.55 -3.57
CA LEU A 110 -72.11 27.97 -3.91
C LEU A 110 -72.69 28.99 -2.92
N THR A 111 -71.92 30.06 -2.69
CA THR A 111 -72.02 31.20 -1.73
C THR A 111 -71.50 30.89 -0.33
N GLY A 112 -70.55 31.60 0.28
CA GLY A 112 -70.00 32.94 0.03
C GLY A 112 -70.07 33.71 1.36
N VAL A 113 -68.97 34.35 1.78
CA VAL A 113 -68.90 35.64 2.50
C VAL A 113 -67.52 35.79 3.17
N VAL A 114 -66.90 36.90 2.82
CA VAL A 114 -65.67 37.50 3.34
C VAL A 114 -65.96 38.15 4.71
N ILE A 115 -64.93 38.26 5.56
CA ILE A 115 -64.54 39.41 6.42
C ILE A 115 -63.96 38.92 7.76
N TYR A 116 -62.90 39.63 8.20
CA TYR A 116 -62.11 39.59 9.44
C TYR A 116 -60.89 38.66 9.38
N GLY A 117 -59.63 39.12 9.36
CA GLY A 117 -59.07 40.41 9.74
C GLY A 117 -58.23 40.26 11.01
N LEU A 118 -56.90 40.25 10.81
CA LEU A 118 -55.83 40.58 11.77
C LEU A 118 -55.51 39.60 12.92
N VAL A 119 -54.19 39.45 13.10
CA VAL A 119 -53.47 38.81 14.23
C VAL A 119 -53.56 37.27 14.19
N THR A 120 -52.52 36.54 13.79
CA THR A 120 -51.32 36.33 14.63
C THR A 120 -50.06 36.03 13.81
N ASN A 121 -48.97 36.58 14.32
CA ASN A 121 -47.59 36.34 13.93
C ASN A 121 -47.20 34.85 13.84
N SER A 122 -46.42 34.55 12.80
CA SER A 122 -45.19 33.77 12.86
C SER A 122 -45.15 32.54 13.77
N ILE A 123 -45.38 31.35 13.22
CA ILE A 123 -44.53 30.16 13.38
C ILE A 123 -44.74 29.28 12.13
N PHE A 124 -43.89 29.46 11.12
CA PHE A 124 -43.49 28.36 10.24
C PHE A 124 -42.01 28.15 10.53
N PRO A 125 -41.56 26.95 10.96
CA PRO A 125 -40.13 26.70 11.01
C PRO A 125 -39.65 26.72 9.56
N ALA A 126 -38.92 27.78 9.22
CA ALA A 126 -38.10 27.78 8.02
C ALA A 126 -37.20 26.55 8.12
N ASN A 127 -37.12 25.79 7.01
CA ASN A 127 -36.09 24.79 6.80
C ASN A 127 -34.75 25.33 7.28
N GLU A 128 -34.28 24.84 8.42
CA GLU A 128 -32.85 24.88 8.73
C GLU A 128 -32.19 24.07 7.63
N THR A 129 -31.74 24.77 6.59
CA THR A 129 -30.55 24.38 5.86
C THR A 129 -29.48 24.17 6.93
N LEU A 130 -29.28 22.90 7.28
CA LEU A 130 -28.10 22.42 7.97
C LEU A 130 -26.91 23.01 7.21
N LYS A 131 -26.37 24.11 7.75
CA LYS A 131 -25.03 24.55 7.45
C LYS A 131 -24.17 23.41 7.97
N VAL A 132 -23.78 22.51 7.07
CA VAL A 132 -22.65 21.63 7.32
C VAL A 132 -21.50 22.59 7.60
N GLU A 133 -21.10 22.67 8.87
CA GLU A 133 -19.86 23.35 9.24
C GLU A 133 -18.72 22.69 8.47
N GLU A 134 -18.33 23.33 7.38
CA GLU A 134 -17.24 22.95 6.48
C GLU A 134 -15.88 23.34 7.09
N ASN A 135 -15.72 23.17 8.41
CA ASN A 135 -14.55 23.65 9.15
C ASN A 135 -13.99 22.62 10.16
N SER A 136 -14.43 21.37 10.15
CA SER A 136 -13.69 20.33 10.88
C SER A 136 -12.32 20.13 10.21
N PRO A 137 -11.20 20.30 10.94
CA PRO A 137 -9.87 20.12 10.36
C PRO A 137 -9.74 18.67 9.87
N VAL A 138 -9.54 18.52 8.56
CA VAL A 138 -9.24 17.23 7.93
C VAL A 138 -7.98 16.67 8.61
N CYS A 139 -7.95 15.35 8.86
CA CYS A 139 -6.74 14.68 9.30
C CYS A 139 -5.58 15.06 8.35
N SER A 140 -4.36 15.25 8.84
CA SER A 140 -3.17 15.40 7.97
C SER A 140 -2.46 14.05 7.85
N ALA A 141 -1.65 13.86 6.80
CA ALA A 141 -0.94 12.60 6.57
C ALA A 141 -0.09 12.22 7.79
N ASP A 142 0.55 13.21 8.40
CA ASP A 142 1.35 13.07 9.62
C ASP A 142 0.47 12.72 10.83
N SER A 143 -0.71 13.34 10.97
CA SER A 143 -1.63 13.01 12.06
C SER A 143 -2.24 11.61 11.92
N TRP A 144 -2.44 11.12 10.69
CA TRP A 144 -2.87 9.73 10.47
C TRP A 144 -1.76 8.76 10.84
N SER A 145 -0.53 9.06 10.41
CA SER A 145 0.68 8.25 10.62
C SER A 145 1.12 8.18 12.09
N ASN A 146 0.84 9.23 12.85
CA ASN A 146 1.13 9.29 14.29
C ASN A 146 0.06 8.58 15.14
N GLY A 147 -0.37 7.40 14.69
CA GLY A 147 -1.31 6.54 15.38
C GLY A 147 -0.62 5.42 16.15
N ARG A 148 -1.37 4.34 16.42
CA ARG A 148 -0.86 3.13 17.07
C ARG A 148 -1.58 1.89 16.56
N TRP A 149 -0.94 0.74 16.71
CA TRP A 149 -1.61 -0.55 16.55
C TRP A 149 -2.39 -0.89 17.81
N VAL A 150 -3.62 -1.38 17.63
CA VAL A 150 -4.46 -1.88 18.70
C VAL A 150 -4.87 -3.31 18.39
N SER A 151 -4.89 -4.16 19.41
CA SER A 151 -5.35 -5.54 19.28
C SER A 151 -6.86 -5.56 18.98
N ARG A 152 -7.27 -6.45 18.09
CA ARG A 152 -8.68 -6.75 17.83
C ARG A 152 -9.27 -7.38 19.09
N ASN A 153 -10.52 -7.02 19.41
CA ASN A 153 -11.24 -7.64 20.52
C ASN A 153 -11.84 -8.99 20.12
N GLU A 154 -11.02 -9.86 19.53
CA GLU A 154 -11.38 -11.15 18.97
C GLU A 154 -10.29 -12.16 19.32
N THR A 155 -10.69 -13.35 19.75
CA THR A 155 -9.74 -14.44 20.00
C THR A 155 -9.22 -14.97 18.67
N ALA A 156 -7.91 -15.09 18.54
CA ALA A 156 -7.28 -15.69 17.37
C ALA A 156 -7.83 -17.12 17.14
N PRO A 157 -8.28 -17.46 15.92
CA PRO A 157 -8.75 -18.79 15.59
C PRO A 157 -7.56 -19.73 15.41
N VAL A 158 -7.83 -21.04 15.45
CA VAL A 158 -6.87 -22.05 14.99
C VAL A 158 -6.87 -22.03 13.46
N LEU A 159 -5.72 -21.75 12.87
CA LEU A 159 -5.53 -21.75 11.42
C LEU A 159 -4.92 -23.08 10.99
N SER A 160 -5.35 -23.60 9.84
CA SER A 160 -4.83 -24.87 9.30
C SER A 160 -4.70 -24.89 7.78
N SER A 161 -5.15 -23.82 7.11
CA SER A 161 -5.20 -23.75 5.67
C SER A 161 -5.01 -22.31 5.18
N PHE A 162 -4.71 -22.20 3.89
CA PHE A 162 -4.67 -20.93 3.20
C PHE A 162 -6.01 -20.16 3.28
N GLY A 163 -7.14 -20.87 3.14
CA GLY A 163 -8.47 -20.26 3.23
C GLY A 163 -8.73 -19.65 4.62
N ASP A 164 -8.30 -20.34 5.69
CA ASP A 164 -8.44 -19.84 7.07
C ASP A 164 -7.66 -18.53 7.25
N ILE A 165 -6.44 -18.44 6.71
CA ILE A 165 -5.62 -17.22 6.74
C ILE A 165 -6.34 -16.07 6.06
N VAL A 166 -6.84 -16.29 4.86
CA VAL A 166 -7.48 -15.25 4.06
C VAL A 166 -8.76 -14.76 4.75
N GLN A 167 -9.56 -15.68 5.29
CA GLN A 167 -10.77 -15.35 6.05
C GLN A 167 -10.45 -14.59 7.35
N TRP A 168 -9.47 -15.05 8.13
CA TRP A 168 -9.06 -14.38 9.38
C TRP A 168 -8.47 -12.99 9.14
N SER A 169 -7.82 -12.80 8.00
CA SER A 169 -7.32 -11.49 7.55
C SER A 169 -8.45 -10.50 7.24
N GLY A 170 -9.71 -10.94 7.23
CA GLY A 170 -10.88 -10.10 6.98
C GLY A 170 -11.20 -9.91 5.49
N PHE A 171 -10.63 -10.74 4.62
CA PHE A 171 -10.92 -10.68 3.19
C PHE A 171 -12.28 -11.35 2.85
N PRO A 172 -13.01 -10.82 1.86
CA PRO A 172 -14.35 -11.27 1.50
C PRO A 172 -14.45 -12.68 0.89
N ALA A 173 -13.37 -13.19 0.32
CA ALA A 173 -13.27 -14.53 -0.27
C ALA A 173 -12.11 -15.29 0.38
N ASP A 174 -12.04 -16.61 0.21
CA ASP A 174 -10.94 -17.48 0.67
C ASP A 174 -9.73 -17.51 -0.29
N TYR A 175 -9.69 -16.57 -1.25
CA TYR A 175 -8.61 -16.43 -2.21
C TYR A 175 -8.35 -14.95 -2.60
N CYS A 176 -7.22 -14.73 -3.25
CA CYS A 176 -6.87 -13.48 -3.92
C CYS A 176 -6.89 -13.68 -5.43
N VAL A 177 -7.35 -12.69 -6.20
CA VAL A 177 -7.48 -12.87 -7.66
C VAL A 177 -6.15 -12.73 -8.38
N SER A 178 -5.16 -12.03 -7.80
CA SER A 178 -3.79 -12.04 -8.32
C SER A 178 -3.10 -13.33 -7.88
N ASN A 179 -2.54 -14.03 -8.86
CA ASN A 179 -1.79 -15.26 -8.64
C ASN A 179 -0.29 -15.02 -8.48
N ARG A 180 0.16 -13.77 -8.31
CA ARG A 180 1.57 -13.43 -8.13
C ARG A 180 1.99 -13.65 -6.67
N LEU A 181 2.62 -14.79 -6.41
CA LEU A 181 3.15 -15.20 -5.10
C LEU A 181 2.15 -15.06 -3.91
N PRO A 182 0.88 -15.48 -4.03
CA PRO A 182 -0.13 -15.22 -3.01
C PRO A 182 0.24 -15.86 -1.66
N LYS A 183 0.67 -17.12 -1.67
CA LYS A 183 1.00 -17.88 -0.45
C LYS A 183 2.23 -17.32 0.28
N THR A 184 3.29 -16.92 -0.45
CA THR A 184 4.46 -16.26 0.13
C THR A 184 4.09 -14.96 0.82
N ASN A 185 3.33 -14.10 0.12
CA ASN A 185 2.91 -12.81 0.65
C ASN A 185 1.84 -12.92 1.74
N LEU A 186 1.10 -14.02 1.82
CA LEU A 186 0.18 -14.29 2.93
C LEU A 186 0.88 -14.93 4.13
N GLY A 187 2.20 -15.12 4.08
CA GLY A 187 2.95 -15.75 5.18
C GLY A 187 2.44 -17.16 5.48
N THR A 188 1.97 -17.87 4.45
CA THR A 188 1.53 -19.26 4.62
C THR A 188 2.77 -20.12 4.92
N PRO A 189 2.72 -20.98 5.95
CA PRO A 189 3.75 -22.00 6.16
C PRO A 189 3.85 -22.94 4.94
N TRP A 190 5.06 -23.40 4.58
CA TRP A 190 5.26 -24.27 3.41
C TRP A 190 6.10 -25.50 3.74
N GLY A 191 5.59 -26.69 3.41
CA GLY A 191 6.36 -27.93 3.43
C GLY A 191 6.96 -28.23 4.80
N GLN A 192 8.29 -28.28 4.89
CA GLN A 192 9.00 -28.53 6.16
C GLN A 192 8.80 -27.43 7.22
N ASN A 193 8.36 -26.25 6.79
CA ASN A 193 8.05 -25.13 7.68
C ASN A 193 6.56 -25.10 8.05
N ASP A 194 5.79 -26.15 7.79
CA ASP A 194 4.37 -26.24 8.17
C ASP A 194 4.22 -26.72 9.63
N THR A 195 4.48 -25.82 10.58
CA THR A 195 4.42 -26.11 12.03
C THR A 195 3.29 -25.36 12.72
N VAL A 196 2.79 -25.91 13.83
CA VAL A 196 1.71 -25.30 14.63
C VAL A 196 2.09 -23.90 15.10
N GLU A 197 3.36 -23.70 15.47
CA GLU A 197 3.88 -22.42 15.94
C GLU A 197 3.77 -21.32 14.87
N LEU A 198 3.99 -21.67 13.60
CA LEU A 198 3.88 -20.71 12.50
C LEU A 198 2.42 -20.39 12.15
N TRP A 199 1.50 -21.33 12.32
CA TRP A 199 0.06 -21.04 12.23
C TRP A 199 -0.41 -20.16 13.39
N ASP A 200 0.08 -20.40 14.61
CA ASP A 200 -0.23 -19.59 15.78
C ASP A 200 0.30 -18.16 15.62
N TRP A 201 1.55 -17.99 15.18
CA TRP A 201 2.10 -16.69 14.81
C TRP A 201 1.21 -16.01 13.77
N ARG A 202 0.85 -16.74 12.70
CA ARG A 202 0.05 -16.19 11.60
C ARG A 202 -1.34 -15.74 12.08
N ALA A 203 -1.93 -16.42 13.05
CA ALA A 203 -3.20 -16.01 13.66
C ALA A 203 -3.02 -14.73 14.49
N GLN A 204 -1.96 -14.65 15.30
CA GLN A 204 -1.69 -13.53 16.18
C GLN A 204 -1.37 -12.23 15.42
N VAL A 205 -0.54 -12.31 14.37
CA VAL A 205 -0.08 -11.14 13.61
C VAL A 205 -1.20 -10.42 12.85
N SER A 206 -2.29 -11.13 12.49
CA SER A 206 -3.51 -10.54 11.93
C SER A 206 -4.45 -9.95 12.99
N GLY A 207 -4.19 -10.18 14.27
CA GLY A 207 -5.00 -9.72 15.39
C GLY A 207 -4.87 -8.23 15.72
N TYR A 208 -4.38 -7.40 14.80
CA TYR A 208 -4.16 -5.97 15.03
C TYR A 208 -4.85 -5.12 13.97
N VAL A 209 -5.22 -3.90 14.37
CA VAL A 209 -5.73 -2.85 13.47
C VAL A 209 -5.03 -1.53 13.77
N TRP A 210 -4.79 -0.75 12.73
CA TRP A 210 -4.20 0.57 12.88
C TRP A 210 -5.26 1.56 13.36
N GLN A 211 -4.98 2.26 14.46
CA GLN A 211 -5.77 3.37 14.96
C GLN A 211 -5.05 4.69 14.63
N PRO A 212 -5.53 5.48 13.64
CA PRO A 212 -4.89 6.75 13.28
C PRO A 212 -4.87 7.76 14.42
N GLY A 213 -3.79 8.52 14.58
CA GLY A 213 -3.64 9.50 15.67
C GLY A 213 -4.66 10.65 15.61
N CYS A 214 -5.22 10.94 14.44
CA CYS A 214 -6.28 11.93 14.28
C CYS A 214 -7.67 11.43 14.71
N GLN A 215 -7.88 10.11 14.84
CA GLN A 215 -9.13 9.54 15.33
C GLN A 215 -9.38 9.88 16.80
N GLU A 216 -8.31 10.00 17.60
CA GLU A 216 -8.39 10.42 19.01
C GLU A 216 -8.81 11.88 19.20
N ASN A 217 -8.71 12.70 18.15
CA ASN A 217 -9.03 14.13 18.17
C ASN A 217 -10.35 14.48 17.46
N GLU A 218 -11.26 13.51 17.32
CA GLU A 218 -12.59 13.66 16.70
C GLU A 218 -12.59 14.25 15.28
N ARG A 219 -11.47 14.12 14.55
CA ARG A 219 -11.42 14.56 13.15
C ARG A 219 -12.12 13.54 12.27
N ARG A 220 -12.99 14.01 11.37
CA ARG A 220 -13.73 13.14 10.44
C ARG A 220 -12.75 12.40 9.51
N LEU A 221 -12.68 11.09 9.68
CA LEU A 221 -12.16 10.14 8.69
C LEU A 221 -13.36 9.42 8.06
N LYS A 222 -13.29 9.06 6.78
CA LYS A 222 -14.25 8.07 6.27
C LYS A 222 -14.00 6.74 7.03
N PRO A 223 -15.03 5.91 7.23
CA PRO A 223 -14.84 4.56 7.73
C PRO A 223 -13.90 3.76 6.82
N GLN A 224 -13.23 2.77 7.38
CA GLN A 224 -12.40 1.84 6.60
C GLN A 224 -13.18 1.26 5.43
N PRO A 225 -12.54 1.07 4.26
CA PRO A 225 -13.24 0.61 3.07
C PRO A 225 -13.77 -0.82 3.25
N THR A 226 -15.06 -0.99 2.98
CA THR A 226 -15.61 -2.31 2.63
C THR A 226 -15.24 -2.63 1.18
N PRO A 227 -15.24 -3.92 0.75
CA PRO A 227 -15.01 -4.28 -0.65
C PRO A 227 -15.94 -3.51 -1.61
N HIS A 228 -17.23 -3.44 -1.31
CA HIS A 228 -18.21 -2.73 -2.15
C HIS A 228 -17.96 -1.21 -2.19
N SER A 229 -17.63 -0.59 -1.07
CA SER A 229 -17.39 0.86 -1.02
C SER A 229 -16.11 1.24 -1.76
N LEU A 230 -15.08 0.40 -1.69
CA LEU A 230 -13.84 0.57 -2.46
C LEU A 230 -14.09 0.38 -3.97
N ILE A 231 -14.81 -0.66 -4.38
CA ILE A 231 -15.19 -0.88 -5.78
C ILE A 231 -15.96 0.32 -6.33
N ASN A 232 -16.93 0.83 -5.58
CA ASN A 232 -17.67 2.02 -5.98
C ASN A 232 -16.75 3.22 -6.18
N GLU A 233 -15.81 3.48 -5.27
CA GLU A 233 -14.84 4.57 -5.44
C GLU A 233 -13.99 4.38 -6.70
N LEU A 234 -13.44 3.18 -6.92
CA LEU A 234 -12.60 2.88 -8.08
C LEU A 234 -13.34 3.02 -9.41
N ILE A 235 -14.65 2.75 -9.46
CA ILE A 235 -15.47 2.89 -10.66
C ILE A 235 -15.87 4.34 -10.91
N TYR A 236 -16.40 5.01 -9.88
CA TYR A 236 -17.04 6.32 -10.04
C TYR A 236 -16.06 7.48 -9.93
N GLU A 237 -15.03 7.37 -9.08
CA GLU A 237 -13.95 8.37 -9.01
C GLU A 237 -12.83 8.06 -10.00
N GLY A 238 -12.64 6.78 -10.33
CA GLY A 238 -11.66 6.28 -11.29
C GLY A 238 -10.55 5.44 -10.63
N GLY A 239 -9.94 4.56 -11.41
CA GLY A 239 -9.02 3.54 -10.91
C GLY A 239 -7.70 4.08 -10.39
N TRP A 240 -6.89 3.20 -9.79
CA TRP A 240 -5.57 3.53 -9.25
C TRP A 240 -4.46 2.91 -10.10
N LEU A 241 -3.43 3.70 -10.41
CA LEU A 241 -2.21 3.25 -11.05
C LEU A 241 -1.07 3.27 -10.02
N LEU A 242 -0.63 2.09 -9.60
CA LEU A 242 0.46 1.89 -8.66
C LEU A 242 1.77 1.73 -9.43
N ILE A 243 2.78 2.52 -9.10
CA ILE A 243 4.13 2.47 -9.69
C ILE A 243 5.15 2.34 -8.57
N GLY A 244 6.02 1.34 -8.61
CA GLY A 244 7.12 1.28 -7.63
C GLY A 244 7.81 -0.06 -7.48
N ASP A 245 8.35 -0.26 -6.28
CA ASP A 245 9.11 -1.43 -5.85
C ASP A 245 8.22 -2.67 -5.57
N SER A 246 8.84 -3.72 -5.03
CA SER A 246 8.18 -4.97 -4.65
C SER A 246 7.07 -4.77 -3.61
N LEU A 247 7.20 -3.80 -2.69
CA LEU A 247 6.13 -3.49 -1.74
C LEU A 247 4.92 -2.86 -2.44
N SER A 248 5.09 -2.11 -3.54
CA SER A 248 3.94 -1.68 -4.36
C SER A 248 3.23 -2.87 -5.03
N ALA A 249 3.96 -3.91 -5.42
CA ALA A 249 3.35 -5.15 -5.92
C ALA A 249 2.65 -5.94 -4.82
N GLN A 250 3.20 -5.95 -3.60
CA GLN A 250 2.53 -6.51 -2.43
C GLN A 250 1.23 -5.77 -2.11
N TRP A 251 1.20 -4.44 -2.26
CA TRP A 251 -0.02 -3.65 -2.15
C TRP A 251 -1.08 -4.04 -3.19
N PHE A 252 -0.66 -4.22 -4.44
CA PHE A 252 -1.55 -4.70 -5.49
C PHE A 252 -2.16 -6.08 -5.16
N LEU A 253 -1.34 -7.01 -4.63
CA LEU A 253 -1.82 -8.31 -4.21
C LEU A 253 -2.84 -8.19 -3.07
N SER A 254 -2.60 -7.33 -2.08
CA SER A 254 -3.55 -7.07 -0.98
C SER A 254 -4.89 -6.55 -1.51
N LEU A 255 -4.87 -5.58 -2.44
CA LEU A 255 -6.07 -5.10 -3.13
C LEU A 255 -6.80 -6.23 -3.88
N SER A 256 -6.07 -7.18 -4.47
CA SER A 256 -6.66 -8.32 -5.15
C SER A 256 -7.37 -9.31 -4.21
N CYS A 257 -6.97 -9.38 -2.94
CA CYS A 257 -7.66 -10.12 -1.89
C CYS A 257 -8.88 -9.34 -1.37
N MET A 258 -8.70 -8.04 -1.09
CA MET A 258 -9.76 -7.14 -0.60
C MET A 258 -10.93 -7.00 -1.57
N LEU A 259 -10.68 -7.14 -2.88
CA LEU A 259 -11.67 -6.94 -3.94
C LEU A 259 -12.24 -8.26 -4.50
N ALA A 260 -11.74 -9.42 -4.10
CA ALA A 260 -12.33 -10.71 -4.49
C ALA A 260 -13.77 -10.83 -3.94
N PRO A 261 -14.71 -11.54 -4.58
CA PRO A 261 -14.65 -12.13 -5.92
C PRO A 261 -15.13 -11.13 -7.00
N TYR A 262 -15.10 -9.82 -6.75
CA TYR A 262 -15.73 -8.83 -7.62
C TYR A 262 -14.84 -8.38 -8.78
N VAL A 263 -13.58 -8.80 -8.79
CA VAL A 263 -12.57 -8.44 -9.79
C VAL A 263 -11.86 -9.69 -10.31
N ARG A 264 -11.17 -9.53 -11.43
CA ARG A 264 -10.25 -10.52 -12.01
C ARG A 264 -8.90 -9.88 -12.28
N ALA A 265 -7.81 -10.64 -12.09
CA ALA A 265 -6.47 -10.17 -12.43
C ALA A 265 -6.10 -10.54 -13.87
N THR A 266 -5.38 -9.65 -14.57
CA THR A 266 -4.88 -9.90 -15.93
C THR A 266 -3.57 -9.14 -16.17
N PRO A 267 -2.54 -9.76 -16.80
CA PRO A 267 -2.51 -11.16 -17.21
C PRO A 267 -2.52 -12.09 -16.00
N PHE A 268 -3.01 -13.31 -16.22
CA PHE A 268 -2.77 -14.39 -15.29
C PHE A 268 -1.29 -14.75 -15.39
N TRP A 269 -0.58 -14.77 -14.26
CA TRP A 269 0.86 -14.98 -14.29
C TRP A 269 1.18 -16.45 -14.57
N THR A 270 2.00 -16.70 -15.58
CA THR A 270 2.55 -18.02 -15.91
C THR A 270 4.07 -17.88 -16.06
N PRO A 271 4.83 -18.99 -16.09
CA PRO A 271 6.28 -18.90 -16.32
C PRO A 271 6.67 -18.11 -17.59
N ASP A 272 5.80 -18.08 -18.60
CA ASP A 272 6.03 -17.33 -19.84
C ASP A 272 5.74 -15.82 -19.73
N VAL A 273 5.08 -15.36 -18.65
CA VAL A 273 4.76 -13.95 -18.44
C VAL A 273 5.98 -13.27 -17.79
N PRO A 274 6.60 -12.28 -18.45
CA PRO A 274 7.75 -11.58 -17.86
C PRO A 274 7.42 -11.05 -16.46
N TRP A 275 8.35 -11.21 -15.51
CA TRP A 275 8.12 -10.80 -14.11
C TRP A 275 7.79 -9.31 -13.97
N ASN A 276 8.27 -8.48 -14.88
CA ASN A 276 8.00 -7.04 -14.92
C ASN A 276 6.71 -6.65 -15.64
N SER A 277 5.92 -7.62 -16.11
CA SER A 277 4.66 -7.36 -16.81
C SER A 277 3.71 -6.57 -15.92
N THR A 278 3.09 -5.54 -16.50
CA THR A 278 1.99 -4.81 -15.88
C THR A 278 0.85 -5.78 -15.57
N GLN A 279 0.30 -5.70 -14.36
CA GLN A 279 -0.90 -6.45 -13.98
C GLN A 279 -2.03 -5.50 -13.61
N HIS A 280 -3.23 -5.88 -13.99
CA HIS A 280 -4.46 -5.11 -13.86
C HIS A 280 -5.50 -5.91 -13.09
N LEU A 281 -6.30 -5.22 -12.28
CA LEU A 281 -7.58 -5.70 -11.78
C LEU A 281 -8.69 -5.09 -12.64
N TYR A 282 -9.53 -5.93 -13.22
CA TYR A 282 -10.76 -5.53 -13.93
C TYR A 282 -11.97 -5.98 -13.13
N LEU A 283 -13.13 -5.33 -13.26
CA LEU A 283 -14.35 -5.88 -12.68
C LEU A 283 -14.67 -7.23 -13.33
N ASP A 284 -15.18 -8.14 -12.52
CA ASP A 284 -15.67 -9.43 -13.00
C ASP A 284 -17.14 -9.30 -13.42
N SER A 285 -17.42 -9.48 -14.71
CA SER A 285 -18.78 -9.45 -15.27
C SER A 285 -19.67 -10.59 -14.76
N GLU A 286 -19.07 -11.66 -14.23
CA GLU A 286 -19.80 -12.80 -13.68
C GLU A 286 -20.22 -12.58 -12.23
N SER A 287 -19.64 -11.59 -11.54
CA SER A 287 -20.01 -11.26 -10.17
C SER A 287 -21.45 -10.74 -10.06
N PRO A 288 -22.32 -11.34 -9.22
CA PRO A 288 -23.71 -10.89 -9.06
C PRO A 288 -23.85 -9.45 -8.58
N TYR A 289 -22.88 -8.95 -7.80
CA TYR A 289 -22.84 -7.56 -7.38
C TYR A 289 -22.58 -6.65 -8.58
N VAL A 290 -21.56 -6.95 -9.39
CA VAL A 290 -21.18 -6.16 -10.58
C VAL A 290 -22.31 -6.13 -11.61
N GLN A 291 -23.03 -7.24 -11.82
CA GLN A 291 -24.18 -7.31 -12.73
C GLN A 291 -25.33 -6.36 -12.35
N GLN A 292 -25.44 -5.98 -11.08
CA GLN A 292 -26.46 -5.06 -10.59
C GLN A 292 -25.99 -3.60 -10.58
N MET A 293 -24.71 -3.34 -10.84
CA MET A 293 -24.16 -1.99 -10.82
C MET A 293 -24.58 -1.18 -12.04
N LYS A 294 -24.90 0.09 -11.82
CA LYS A 294 -25.09 1.06 -12.89
C LYS A 294 -23.76 1.71 -13.26
N LEU A 295 -23.01 1.08 -14.14
CA LEU A 295 -21.69 1.57 -14.56
C LEU A 295 -21.79 2.95 -15.25
N PRO A 296 -20.78 3.84 -15.08
CA PRO A 296 -20.67 5.06 -15.87
C PRO A 296 -20.73 4.79 -17.37
N LYS A 297 -21.29 5.72 -18.16
CA LYS A 297 -21.50 5.54 -19.61
C LYS A 297 -20.21 5.21 -20.38
N ASP A 298 -19.08 5.67 -19.87
CA ASP A 298 -17.75 5.54 -20.43
C ASP A 298 -16.88 4.51 -19.70
N PHE A 299 -17.48 3.67 -18.84
CA PHE A 299 -16.80 2.56 -18.19
C PHE A 299 -17.07 1.27 -18.98
N ASP A 300 -16.00 0.66 -19.50
CA ASP A 300 -16.08 -0.64 -20.18
C ASP A 300 -15.38 -1.71 -19.35
N ILE A 301 -16.16 -2.69 -18.89
CA ILE A 301 -15.71 -3.77 -18.01
C ILE A 301 -14.54 -4.60 -18.59
N ASN A 302 -14.40 -4.64 -19.91
CA ASN A 302 -13.39 -5.45 -20.56
C ASN A 302 -12.02 -4.76 -20.66
N VAL A 303 -12.00 -3.43 -20.65
CA VAL A 303 -10.80 -2.64 -20.96
C VAL A 303 -10.45 -1.58 -19.92
N THR A 304 -11.37 -1.24 -19.01
CA THR A 304 -11.13 -0.26 -17.94
C THR A 304 -10.69 -0.98 -16.67
N PRO A 305 -9.40 -0.91 -16.27
CA PRO A 305 -8.94 -1.46 -15.01
C PRO A 305 -9.39 -0.59 -13.83
N VAL A 306 -9.64 -1.22 -12.69
CA VAL A 306 -9.91 -0.54 -11.41
C VAL A 306 -8.61 -0.30 -10.63
N VAL A 307 -7.63 -1.19 -10.75
CA VAL A 307 -6.30 -1.03 -10.15
C VAL A 307 -5.27 -1.61 -11.11
N THR A 308 -4.11 -0.98 -11.22
CA THR A 308 -2.99 -1.48 -12.03
C THR A 308 -1.68 -1.33 -11.26
N ILE A 309 -0.78 -2.30 -11.42
CA ILE A 309 0.60 -2.23 -10.94
C ILE A 309 1.57 -2.32 -12.12
N LEU A 310 2.52 -1.39 -12.16
CA LEU A 310 3.75 -1.50 -12.95
C LEU A 310 4.95 -1.38 -12.02
N ARG A 311 5.85 -2.36 -12.04
CA ARG A 311 7.10 -2.34 -11.26
C ARG A 311 8.04 -1.29 -11.86
N SER A 312 8.39 -0.27 -11.10
CA SER A 312 9.40 0.74 -11.43
C SER A 312 10.01 1.27 -10.14
N GLY A 313 10.91 0.48 -9.54
CA GLY A 313 11.51 0.75 -8.24
C GLY A 313 12.38 2.01 -8.18
N LEU A 314 12.78 2.52 -9.35
CA LEU A 314 13.57 3.75 -9.47
C LEU A 314 12.75 4.96 -9.94
N LEU A 315 11.49 4.77 -10.36
CA LEU A 315 10.56 5.73 -10.99
C LEU A 315 11.02 6.39 -12.31
N LEU A 316 12.31 6.32 -12.58
CA LEU A 316 13.00 6.71 -13.81
C LEU A 316 13.69 5.47 -14.39
N SER A 317 13.99 5.50 -15.68
CA SER A 317 14.84 4.50 -16.29
C SER A 317 16.32 4.70 -15.89
N LYS A 318 17.09 3.62 -15.90
CA LYS A 318 18.55 3.63 -15.68
C LYS A 318 19.28 4.67 -16.57
N PRO A 319 18.97 4.81 -17.89
CA PRO A 319 19.56 5.87 -18.71
C PRO A 319 19.24 7.29 -18.23
N GLU A 320 18.02 7.54 -17.75
CA GLU A 320 17.65 8.86 -17.20
C GLU A 320 18.43 9.15 -15.92
N ILE A 321 18.58 8.16 -15.03
CA ILE A 321 19.40 8.28 -13.82
C ILE A 321 20.86 8.56 -14.17
N MET A 322 21.42 7.88 -15.17
CA MET A 322 22.79 8.17 -15.64
C MET A 322 22.94 9.59 -16.17
N ASN A 323 21.95 10.09 -16.90
CA ASN A 323 21.97 11.48 -17.35
C ASN A 323 21.95 12.46 -16.16
N ILE A 324 21.19 12.14 -15.11
CA ILE A 324 21.14 12.93 -13.87
C ILE A 324 22.48 12.92 -13.14
N VAL A 325 23.13 11.76 -13.05
CA VAL A 325 24.47 11.62 -12.48
C VAL A 325 25.47 12.50 -13.22
N LYS A 326 25.48 12.42 -14.56
CA LYS A 326 26.42 13.18 -15.41
C LYS A 326 26.18 14.68 -15.35
N ARG A 327 24.93 15.12 -15.56
CA ARG A 327 24.59 16.56 -15.63
C ARG A 327 24.86 17.31 -14.32
N ASN A 328 24.78 16.62 -13.18
CA ASN A 328 25.03 17.20 -11.86
C ASN A 328 26.43 16.86 -11.33
N ASN A 329 27.28 16.19 -12.12
CA ASN A 329 28.63 15.75 -11.71
C ASN A 329 28.63 15.02 -10.34
N LEU A 330 27.64 14.15 -10.11
CA LEU A 330 27.46 13.47 -8.82
C LEU A 330 28.54 12.41 -8.57
N LEU A 331 29.01 11.80 -9.65
CA LEU A 331 30.01 10.74 -9.65
C LEU A 331 31.11 11.09 -10.68
N PRO A 332 32.03 12.02 -10.34
CA PRO A 332 33.07 12.46 -11.26
C PRO A 332 33.92 11.29 -11.76
N GLY A 333 34.12 11.20 -13.07
CA GLY A 333 34.91 10.13 -13.69
C GLY A 333 34.17 8.81 -13.91
N ILE A 334 32.91 8.68 -13.48
CA ILE A 334 32.08 7.51 -13.75
C ILE A 334 31.26 7.75 -15.04
N GLU A 335 31.63 7.07 -16.13
CA GLU A 335 30.93 7.19 -17.42
C GLU A 335 29.68 6.29 -17.52
N SER A 336 29.66 5.18 -16.78
CA SER A 336 28.56 4.21 -16.72
C SER A 336 28.50 3.54 -15.34
N ILE A 337 27.32 3.08 -14.94
CA ILE A 337 27.10 2.25 -13.75
C ILE A 337 26.93 0.81 -14.22
N ALA A 338 27.73 -0.10 -13.68
CA ALA A 338 27.45 -1.53 -13.73
C ALA A 338 26.34 -1.80 -12.73
N TRP A 339 25.11 -1.96 -13.23
CA TRP A 339 23.91 -2.19 -12.43
C TRP A 339 23.98 -3.58 -11.81
N ASN A 340 24.60 -3.70 -10.64
CA ASN A 340 24.93 -4.98 -10.01
C ASN A 340 23.76 -5.63 -9.25
N GLU A 341 22.54 -5.13 -9.44
CA GLU A 341 21.32 -5.70 -8.89
C GLU A 341 20.21 -5.66 -9.93
N THR A 342 19.41 -6.72 -9.94
CA THR A 342 18.16 -6.76 -10.71
C THR A 342 17.20 -5.75 -10.13
N VAL A 343 16.78 -4.79 -10.96
CA VAL A 343 15.78 -3.79 -10.58
C VAL A 343 14.93 -3.47 -11.79
N PHE A 344 13.62 -3.43 -11.59
CA PHE A 344 12.69 -2.94 -12.58
C PHE A 344 12.67 -1.42 -12.58
N ASP A 345 13.02 -0.85 -13.73
CA ASP A 345 13.04 0.58 -13.96
C ASP A 345 12.31 0.87 -15.26
N ASN A 346 11.45 1.90 -15.23
CA ASN A 346 10.64 2.28 -16.38
C ASN A 346 10.66 3.80 -16.52
N PRO A 347 10.78 4.33 -17.75
CA PRO A 347 10.75 5.76 -17.99
C PRO A 347 9.36 6.32 -17.68
N PRO A 348 9.25 7.56 -17.17
CA PRO A 348 7.96 8.16 -16.85
C PRO A 348 6.98 8.22 -18.01
N SER A 349 7.46 8.39 -19.24
CA SER A 349 6.60 8.40 -20.43
C SER A 349 5.73 7.16 -20.51
N LEU A 350 6.26 5.99 -20.16
CA LEU A 350 5.52 4.72 -20.27
C LEU A 350 4.26 4.71 -19.40
N TYR A 351 4.41 4.97 -18.10
CA TYR A 351 3.26 4.92 -17.19
C TYR A 351 2.41 6.19 -17.21
N LEU A 352 2.95 7.33 -17.68
CA LEU A 352 2.16 8.55 -17.84
C LEU A 352 1.25 8.48 -19.07
N ASP A 353 1.65 7.77 -20.12
CA ASP A 353 0.77 7.50 -21.27
C ASP A 353 -0.45 6.69 -20.83
N ASP A 354 -0.26 5.64 -20.03
CA ASP A 354 -1.34 4.88 -19.40
C ASP A 354 -2.16 5.75 -18.44
N PHE A 355 -1.50 6.53 -17.59
CA PHE A 355 -2.18 7.39 -16.62
C PHE A 355 -3.10 8.40 -17.28
N LEU A 356 -2.69 8.97 -18.42
CA LEU A 356 -3.44 9.97 -19.18
C LEU A 356 -4.43 9.35 -20.16
N ASN A 357 -4.41 8.03 -20.36
CA ASN A 357 -5.34 7.35 -21.24
C ASN A 357 -6.77 7.43 -20.69
N PRO A 358 -7.73 8.05 -21.42
CA PRO A 358 -9.10 8.18 -20.95
C PRO A 358 -9.81 6.82 -20.82
N THR A 359 -9.43 5.80 -21.59
CA THR A 359 -10.01 4.45 -21.52
C THR A 359 -9.77 3.78 -20.18
N TYR A 360 -8.59 4.03 -19.57
CA TYR A 360 -8.24 3.43 -18.28
C TYR A 360 -8.83 4.16 -17.08
N ARG A 361 -9.31 5.39 -17.27
CA ARG A 361 -10.02 6.16 -16.23
C ARG A 361 -9.28 6.28 -14.89
N TYR A 362 -7.96 6.19 -14.86
CA TYR A 362 -7.23 6.35 -13.61
C TYR A 362 -7.45 7.74 -13.01
N SER A 363 -7.70 7.79 -11.71
CA SER A 363 -7.86 9.03 -10.94
C SER A 363 -6.67 9.31 -10.04
N LYS A 364 -5.96 8.25 -9.60
CA LYS A 364 -4.82 8.34 -8.68
C LYS A 364 -3.61 7.63 -9.29
N LEU A 365 -2.48 8.32 -9.38
CA LEU A 365 -1.15 7.72 -9.60
C LEU A 365 -0.48 7.62 -8.24
N VAL A 366 -0.07 6.43 -7.82
CA VAL A 366 0.58 6.20 -6.52
C VAL A 366 1.97 5.65 -6.75
N ALA A 367 2.98 6.46 -6.49
CA ALA A 367 4.38 6.15 -6.75
C ALA A 367 5.15 5.84 -5.46
N SER A 368 6.11 4.91 -5.53
CA SER A 368 7.09 4.66 -4.48
C SER A 368 8.47 4.43 -5.08
N ALA A 369 9.51 4.94 -4.41
CA ALA A 369 10.90 4.60 -4.66
C ALA A 369 11.75 4.86 -3.42
N GLY A 370 12.86 4.14 -3.32
CA GLY A 370 13.85 4.30 -2.25
C GLY A 370 14.48 2.97 -1.88
N ALA A 371 13.69 1.89 -1.81
CA ALA A 371 14.16 0.55 -1.45
C ALA A 371 15.33 0.08 -2.34
N HIS A 372 15.25 0.29 -3.65
CA HIS A 372 16.31 -0.10 -4.59
C HIS A 372 17.42 0.95 -4.79
N TYR A 373 17.39 2.09 -4.07
CA TYR A 373 18.52 3.02 -4.07
C TYR A 373 19.56 2.56 -3.04
N THR A 374 20.25 1.48 -3.37
CA THR A 374 21.22 0.78 -2.50
C THR A 374 22.66 1.12 -2.88
N SER A 375 23.61 0.81 -1.99
CA SER A 375 25.05 0.88 -2.32
C SER A 375 25.39 -0.06 -3.49
N LYS A 376 24.88 -1.30 -3.45
CA LYS A 376 25.22 -2.36 -4.40
C LYS A 376 24.76 -2.06 -5.82
N LEU A 377 23.51 -1.61 -6.03
CA LEU A 377 23.01 -1.19 -7.35
C LEU A 377 23.91 -0.12 -7.99
N PHE A 378 24.48 0.73 -7.17
CA PHE A 378 25.32 1.87 -7.57
C PHE A 378 26.83 1.56 -7.46
N MET A 379 27.27 0.31 -7.68
CA MET A 379 28.69 -0.10 -7.67
C MET A 379 29.40 0.16 -6.32
N ASP A 380 28.75 -0.24 -5.23
CA ASP A 380 29.27 -0.11 -3.86
C ASP A 380 29.59 1.34 -3.46
N LEU A 381 28.84 2.29 -4.03
CA LEU A 381 29.00 3.70 -3.69
C LEU A 381 28.55 3.98 -2.24
N PRO A 382 29.28 4.83 -1.51
CA PRO A 382 28.87 5.30 -0.20
C PRO A 382 27.42 5.82 -0.20
N LEU A 383 26.66 5.50 0.86
CA LEU A 383 25.23 5.81 0.92
C LEU A 383 24.93 7.32 0.86
N ASP A 384 25.85 8.21 1.23
CA ASP A 384 25.70 9.66 1.03
C ASP A 384 25.69 10.05 -0.46
N LYS A 385 26.46 9.34 -1.29
CA LYS A 385 26.46 9.50 -2.75
C LYS A 385 25.18 8.94 -3.35
N VAL A 386 24.74 7.76 -2.91
CA VAL A 386 23.44 7.19 -3.34
C VAL A 386 22.30 8.12 -2.96
N THR A 387 22.35 8.73 -1.77
CA THR A 387 21.38 9.73 -1.32
C THR A 387 21.37 10.97 -2.22
N SER A 388 22.54 11.42 -2.66
CA SER A 388 22.65 12.54 -3.60
C SER A 388 22.04 12.20 -4.96
N VAL A 389 22.25 10.97 -5.45
CA VAL A 389 21.60 10.48 -6.68
C VAL A 389 20.08 10.43 -6.51
N PHE A 390 19.59 9.87 -5.40
CA PHE A 390 18.16 9.81 -5.09
C PHE A 390 17.54 11.22 -5.07
N HIS A 391 18.18 12.19 -4.42
CA HIS A 391 17.70 13.58 -4.40
C HIS A 391 17.47 14.11 -5.80
N HIS A 392 18.49 14.09 -6.67
CA HIS A 392 18.35 14.64 -8.00
C HIS A 392 17.43 13.81 -8.92
N ALA A 393 17.39 12.49 -8.73
CA ALA A 393 16.44 11.61 -9.43
C ALA A 393 14.99 11.94 -9.05
N PHE A 394 14.72 12.10 -7.77
CA PHE A 394 13.39 12.43 -7.28
C PHE A 394 12.97 13.84 -7.71
N GLU A 395 13.85 14.84 -7.65
CA GLU A 395 13.55 16.18 -8.17
C GLU A 395 13.21 16.16 -9.67
N GLU A 396 13.89 15.34 -10.46
CA GLU A 396 13.58 15.17 -11.88
C GLU A 396 12.21 14.52 -12.08
N TRP A 397 11.91 13.46 -11.34
CA TRP A 397 10.60 12.82 -11.37
C TRP A 397 9.49 13.81 -11.01
N ILE A 398 9.65 14.56 -9.91
CA ILE A 398 8.72 15.61 -9.49
C ILE A 398 8.52 16.65 -10.59
N ARG A 399 9.58 17.09 -11.27
CA ARG A 399 9.50 18.04 -12.39
C ARG A 399 8.66 17.49 -13.54
N ILE A 400 8.86 16.22 -13.90
CA ILE A 400 8.13 15.54 -14.98
C ILE A 400 6.64 15.41 -14.62
N ILE A 401 6.33 14.91 -13.42
CA ILE A 401 4.97 14.76 -12.92
C ILE A 401 4.25 16.11 -12.85
N ASN A 402 4.91 17.14 -12.30
CA ASN A 402 4.29 18.46 -12.21
C ASN A 402 3.95 19.04 -13.59
N LYS A 403 4.82 18.83 -14.59
CA LYS A 403 4.52 19.21 -15.98
C LYS A 403 3.36 18.41 -16.57
N MET A 404 3.26 17.12 -16.26
CA MET A 404 2.13 16.28 -16.70
C MET A 404 0.80 16.80 -16.15
N LEU A 405 0.79 17.38 -14.96
CA LEU A 405 -0.43 17.94 -14.37
C LEU A 405 -0.99 19.15 -15.15
N ASP A 406 -0.21 19.78 -16.03
CA ASP A 406 -0.67 20.82 -16.95
C ASP A 406 -1.43 20.25 -18.17
N ASP A 407 -1.35 18.94 -18.42
CA ASP A 407 -2.10 18.29 -19.51
C ASP A 407 -3.62 18.36 -19.23
N PRO A 408 -4.46 18.78 -20.18
CA PRO A 408 -5.91 18.83 -20.00
C PRO A 408 -6.53 17.49 -19.58
N ARG A 409 -5.96 16.36 -20.03
CA ARG A 409 -6.38 15.00 -19.66
C ARG A 409 -6.13 14.71 -18.18
N ALA A 410 -5.22 15.46 -17.54
CA ALA A 410 -4.90 15.32 -16.12
C ALA A 410 -5.84 16.09 -15.19
N LYS A 411 -6.80 16.89 -15.67
CA LYS A 411 -7.57 17.87 -14.87
C LYS A 411 -8.05 17.36 -13.48
N ASN A 412 -8.56 16.13 -13.41
CA ASN A 412 -9.11 15.54 -12.18
C ASN A 412 -8.20 14.48 -11.55
N LYS A 413 -7.00 14.30 -12.09
CA LYS A 413 -6.05 13.30 -11.63
C LYS A 413 -5.24 13.82 -10.44
N LYS A 414 -5.07 12.97 -9.43
CA LYS A 414 -4.23 13.19 -8.25
C LYS A 414 -2.99 12.30 -8.33
N VAL A 415 -1.89 12.79 -7.77
CA VAL A 415 -0.65 12.02 -7.66
C VAL A 415 -0.28 11.89 -6.20
N PHE A 416 0.16 10.70 -5.83
CA PHE A 416 0.56 10.31 -4.50
C PHE A 416 1.97 9.79 -4.53
N TYR A 417 2.77 10.18 -3.55
CA TYR A 417 3.99 9.48 -3.23
C TYR A 417 3.79 8.71 -1.93
N ARG A 418 3.87 7.39 -2.02
CA ARG A 418 3.94 6.49 -0.88
C ARG A 418 5.37 6.48 -0.37
N THR A 419 5.56 6.74 0.92
CA THR A 419 6.87 6.61 1.56
C THR A 419 7.50 5.25 1.28
N ALA A 420 8.81 5.24 1.05
CA ALA A 420 9.57 4.00 1.09
C ALA A 420 9.55 3.46 2.51
N THR A 421 9.53 2.13 2.63
CA THR A 421 9.52 1.44 3.92
C THR A 421 10.83 0.67 4.06
N ALA A 422 11.43 0.74 5.24
CA ALA A 422 12.60 -0.06 5.57
C ALA A 422 12.16 -1.43 6.11
N GLY A 423 13.08 -2.40 6.09
CA GLY A 423 12.87 -3.66 6.79
C GLY A 423 13.23 -3.60 8.27
N HIS A 424 12.98 -4.70 8.98
CA HIS A 424 13.41 -4.90 10.37
C HIS A 424 14.54 -5.93 10.42
N GLN A 425 15.65 -5.60 11.09
CA GLN A 425 16.71 -6.58 11.26
C GLN A 425 16.24 -7.74 12.16
N ASP A 426 16.57 -8.97 11.77
CA ASP A 426 16.31 -10.18 12.56
C ASP A 426 14.82 -10.33 12.95
N CYS A 427 13.92 -10.00 12.03
CA CYS A 427 12.47 -10.00 12.25
C CYS A 427 11.87 -11.38 12.59
N HIS A 428 12.60 -12.47 12.30
CA HIS A 428 12.17 -13.84 12.59
C HIS A 428 12.67 -14.37 13.94
N LEU A 429 13.31 -13.54 14.76
CA LEU A 429 13.61 -13.93 16.14
C LEU A 429 12.31 -14.18 16.92
N PRO A 430 12.25 -15.18 17.82
CA PRO A 430 11.04 -15.47 18.59
C PRO A 430 10.48 -14.25 19.32
N GLU A 431 11.34 -13.39 19.87
CA GLU A 431 10.94 -12.16 20.56
C GLU A 431 10.24 -11.16 19.63
N ARG A 432 10.52 -11.20 18.32
CA ARG A 432 9.88 -10.37 17.30
C ARG A 432 8.57 -10.97 16.83
N LEU A 433 8.56 -12.26 16.52
CA LEU A 433 7.38 -12.97 16.03
C LEU A 433 6.26 -12.96 17.09
N ASP A 434 6.60 -13.21 18.36
CA ASP A 434 5.63 -13.28 19.46
C ASP A 434 5.42 -11.92 20.16
N GLY A 435 6.24 -10.92 19.84
CA GLY A 435 6.23 -9.62 20.51
C GLY A 435 5.10 -8.69 20.08
N GLY A 436 4.54 -8.90 18.88
CA GLY A 436 3.52 -8.04 18.29
C GLY A 436 4.04 -6.65 17.91
N PRO A 437 3.13 -5.67 17.71
CA PRO A 437 3.50 -4.31 17.33
C PRO A 437 4.34 -3.60 18.39
N LEU A 438 5.30 -2.81 17.93
CA LEU A 438 6.08 -1.91 18.78
C LEU A 438 5.28 -0.67 19.17
N ALA A 439 5.60 -0.10 20.33
CA ALA A 439 5.06 1.19 20.76
C ALA A 439 5.74 2.37 20.03
N GLU A 440 7.02 2.22 19.68
CA GLU A 440 7.83 3.24 19.02
C GLU A 440 8.74 2.61 17.96
N GLU A 441 9.10 3.41 16.96
CA GLU A 441 10.00 2.99 15.87
C GLU A 441 11.42 2.77 16.41
N GLU A 442 12.04 1.68 15.97
CA GLU A 442 13.43 1.42 16.31
C GLU A 442 14.38 2.22 15.43
N ALA A 443 15.52 2.60 16.02
CA ALA A 443 16.59 3.22 15.27
C ALA A 443 17.25 2.20 14.34
N LEU A 444 17.22 2.48 13.04
CA LEU A 444 17.92 1.68 12.02
C LEU A 444 19.41 2.05 12.01
N LEU A 445 20.18 1.49 12.95
CA LEU A 445 21.60 1.82 13.15
C LEU A 445 22.55 0.97 12.32
N THR A 446 22.12 -0.22 11.90
CA THR A 446 22.94 -1.14 11.11
C THR A 446 22.75 -0.86 9.61
N PRO A 447 23.82 -0.82 8.81
CA PRO A 447 23.74 -0.62 7.36
C PRO A 447 23.29 -1.91 6.64
N VAL A 448 22.11 -2.43 6.97
CA VAL A 448 21.48 -3.53 6.24
C VAL A 448 20.86 -2.96 4.97
N TYR A 449 21.37 -3.39 3.81
CA TYR A 449 21.07 -2.84 2.48
C TYR A 449 21.23 -1.31 2.46
N ASN A 450 20.12 -0.56 2.55
CA ASN A 450 20.06 0.89 2.65
C ASN A 450 19.03 1.37 3.69
N TRP A 451 18.55 0.48 4.57
CA TRP A 451 17.41 0.75 5.45
C TRP A 451 17.63 1.98 6.34
N GLN A 452 18.85 2.17 6.86
CA GLN A 452 19.22 3.34 7.67
C GLN A 452 19.03 4.70 6.95
N VAL A 453 19.04 4.73 5.61
CA VAL A 453 18.86 5.97 4.83
C VAL A 453 17.45 6.15 4.27
N ILE A 454 16.55 5.16 4.41
CA ILE A 454 15.14 5.29 3.98
C ILE A 454 14.45 6.50 4.62
N PRO A 455 14.61 6.81 5.92
CA PRO A 455 14.04 8.02 6.51
C PRO A 455 14.59 9.31 5.86
N ILE A 456 15.83 9.30 5.37
CA ILE A 456 16.42 10.43 4.64
C ILE A 456 15.75 10.56 3.27
N PHE A 457 15.55 9.47 2.54
CA PHE A 457 14.85 9.47 1.25
C PHE A 457 13.42 9.99 1.39
N ASN A 458 12.68 9.55 2.40
CA ASN A 458 11.32 10.04 2.67
C ASN A 458 11.31 11.55 2.97
N ARG A 459 12.30 12.08 3.70
CA ARG A 459 12.45 13.54 3.93
C ARG A 459 12.78 14.31 2.65
N ILE A 460 13.68 13.78 1.81
CA ILE A 460 13.99 14.36 0.50
C ILE A 460 12.73 14.44 -0.36
N ALA A 461 11.97 13.35 -0.44
CA ALA A 461 10.76 13.29 -1.23
C ALA A 461 9.71 14.30 -0.74
N ARG A 462 9.48 14.34 0.57
CA ARG A 462 8.60 15.32 1.22
C ARG A 462 9.02 16.75 0.93
N ALA A 463 10.31 17.06 1.04
CA ALA A 463 10.83 18.40 0.78
C ALA A 463 10.65 18.82 -0.69
N ALA A 464 10.95 17.92 -1.62
CA ALA A 464 10.78 18.17 -3.06
C ALA A 464 9.30 18.42 -3.43
N MET A 465 8.39 17.60 -2.89
CA MET A 465 6.94 17.78 -3.10
C MET A 465 6.42 19.09 -2.48
N SER A 466 6.90 19.42 -1.27
CA SER A 466 6.55 20.65 -0.55
C SER A 466 7.06 21.92 -1.23
N LYS A 467 8.11 21.81 -2.05
CA LYS A 467 8.64 22.91 -2.86
C LYS A 467 7.73 23.24 -4.04
N VAL A 468 7.13 22.22 -4.66
CA VAL A 468 6.19 22.39 -5.79
C VAL A 468 4.82 22.90 -5.33
N ARG A 469 4.36 22.49 -4.13
CA ARG A 469 3.08 22.93 -3.52
C ARG A 469 1.84 22.72 -4.42
N HIS A 470 1.88 21.73 -5.31
CA HIS A 470 0.76 21.48 -6.21
C HIS A 470 -0.40 20.80 -5.43
N PRO A 471 -1.64 21.32 -5.48
CA PRO A 471 -2.74 20.85 -4.63
C PRO A 471 -3.17 19.40 -4.89
N ARG A 472 -2.94 18.90 -6.12
CA ARG A 472 -3.23 17.52 -6.53
C ARG A 472 -2.09 16.55 -6.25
N PHE A 473 -1.00 17.01 -5.64
CA PHE A 473 0.13 16.18 -5.24
C PHE A 473 0.10 15.96 -3.73
N LYS A 474 0.11 14.70 -3.30
CA LYS A 474 -0.10 14.31 -1.89
C LYS A 474 0.98 13.33 -1.44
N PHE A 475 1.41 13.47 -0.20
CA PHE A 475 2.37 12.57 0.44
C PHE A 475 1.62 11.59 1.34
N LEU A 476 1.87 10.29 1.20
CA LEU A 476 1.30 9.24 2.03
C LEU A 476 2.36 8.81 3.05
N SER A 477 2.26 9.29 4.29
CA SER A 477 3.20 8.93 5.36
C SER A 477 2.75 7.61 6.00
N ILE A 478 3.01 6.51 5.31
CA ILE A 478 2.57 5.16 5.70
C ILE A 478 3.73 4.29 6.21
N ASP A 479 4.95 4.86 6.26
CA ASP A 479 6.16 4.24 6.76
C ASP A 479 6.06 3.89 8.24
N ARG A 480 5.69 4.85 9.11
CA ARG A 480 5.62 4.60 10.56
C ARG A 480 4.74 3.41 10.96
N PRO A 481 3.47 3.28 10.51
CA PRO A 481 2.68 2.11 10.84
C PRO A 481 3.37 0.79 10.47
N ALA A 482 4.09 0.74 9.35
CA ALA A 482 4.84 -0.44 8.93
C ALA A 482 6.10 -0.66 9.80
N MET A 483 6.83 0.40 10.16
CA MET A 483 8.00 0.35 11.05
C MET A 483 7.68 0.01 12.52
N LEU A 484 6.40 -0.06 12.87
CA LEU A 484 5.95 -0.55 14.17
C LEU A 484 5.57 -2.04 14.14
N ARG A 485 5.81 -2.75 13.02
CA ARG A 485 5.38 -4.14 12.80
C ARG A 485 6.52 -5.08 12.43
N PRO A 486 7.54 -5.23 13.28
CA PRO A 486 8.58 -6.24 13.04
C PRO A 486 8.03 -7.66 13.04
N ASP A 487 6.91 -7.90 13.75
CA ASP A 487 6.16 -9.16 13.78
C ASP A 487 5.46 -9.48 12.46
N GLY A 488 5.24 -8.47 11.62
CA GLY A 488 4.40 -8.50 10.43
C GLY A 488 5.07 -8.95 9.14
N HIS A 489 6.33 -9.38 9.18
CA HIS A 489 7.09 -9.76 7.99
C HIS A 489 6.72 -11.14 7.45
N ILE A 490 6.90 -11.34 6.13
CA ILE A 490 6.80 -12.69 5.56
C ILE A 490 7.93 -13.58 6.09
N LEU A 491 7.75 -14.90 6.06
CA LEU A 491 8.67 -15.83 6.71
C LEU A 491 10.04 -15.99 6.03
N ILE A 492 10.22 -15.44 4.84
CA ILE A 492 11.44 -15.63 4.03
C ILE A 492 12.36 -14.41 4.02
N ASP A 493 11.86 -13.22 4.38
CA ASP A 493 12.67 -12.02 4.46
C ASP A 493 12.08 -10.99 5.43
N CYS A 494 12.86 -9.97 5.75
CA CYS A 494 12.47 -8.92 6.68
C CYS A 494 12.24 -7.55 6.03
N LEU A 495 11.95 -7.51 4.73
CA LEU A 495 11.53 -6.30 4.00
C LEU A 495 10.02 -6.33 3.71
N HIS A 496 9.53 -7.47 3.26
CA HIS A 496 8.15 -7.66 2.81
C HIS A 496 7.24 -8.02 3.98
N PHE A 497 5.99 -7.54 3.93
CA PHE A 497 5.01 -7.77 4.98
C PHE A 497 4.03 -8.88 4.60
N THR A 498 3.57 -9.63 5.59
CA THR A 498 2.44 -10.52 5.37
C THR A 498 1.17 -9.70 5.11
N ILE A 499 0.50 -9.99 4.01
CA ILE A 499 -0.81 -9.45 3.65
C ILE A 499 -1.84 -9.97 4.65
N GLY A 500 -2.79 -9.11 5.04
CA GLY A 500 -3.80 -9.43 6.05
C GLY A 500 -3.35 -9.17 7.49
N THR A 501 -2.13 -8.70 7.71
CA THR A 501 -1.64 -8.22 9.02
C THR A 501 -2.13 -6.81 9.35
N GLY A 502 -2.75 -6.13 8.39
CA GLY A 502 -3.19 -4.75 8.48
C GLY A 502 -2.17 -3.74 7.97
N VAL A 503 -0.88 -4.09 7.82
CA VAL A 503 0.16 -3.13 7.38
C VAL A 503 -0.13 -2.63 5.98
N VAL A 504 -0.23 -3.57 5.03
CA VAL A 504 -0.44 -3.29 3.62
C VAL A 504 -1.87 -2.81 3.37
N GLU A 505 -2.85 -3.40 4.07
CA GLU A 505 -4.25 -2.98 4.00
C GLU A 505 -4.44 -1.55 4.53
N GLY A 506 -3.63 -1.15 5.52
CA GLY A 506 -3.59 0.21 6.05
C GLY A 506 -3.18 1.25 5.01
N TRP A 507 -2.44 0.87 3.97
CA TRP A 507 -2.12 1.78 2.85
C TRP A 507 -3.35 2.04 1.98
N THR A 508 -4.17 1.01 1.75
CA THR A 508 -5.49 1.14 1.10
C THR A 508 -6.42 1.99 1.95
N ASP A 509 -6.49 1.72 3.25
CA ASP A 509 -7.30 2.50 4.19
C ASP A 509 -6.89 3.97 4.19
N PHE A 510 -5.59 4.27 4.24
CA PHE A 510 -5.10 5.65 4.08
C PHE A 510 -5.61 6.26 2.77
N LEU A 511 -5.36 5.60 1.63
CA LEU A 511 -5.67 6.18 0.32
C LEU A 511 -7.18 6.33 0.07
N TYR A 512 -8.02 5.53 0.72
CA TYR A 512 -9.48 5.59 0.66
C TYR A 512 -10.05 6.61 1.66
N SER A 513 -9.66 6.48 2.93
CA SER A 513 -10.32 7.13 4.05
C SER A 513 -9.88 8.57 4.29
N TYR A 514 -8.66 8.91 3.86
CA TYR A 514 -8.03 10.20 4.10
C TYR A 514 -8.00 11.14 2.87
N VAL A 515 -8.03 10.59 1.65
CA VAL A 515 -7.82 11.31 0.38
C VAL A 515 -9.11 11.53 -0.40
#